data_AF-A0A2E5P085-F1
#
_entry.id   AF-A0A2E5P085-F1
#
_cell.length_a   1.000
_cell.length_b   1.000
_cell.length_c   1.000
_cell.angle_alpha   90.00
_cell.angle_beta   90.00
_cell.angle_gamma   90.00
#
_symmetry.space_group_name_H-M   'P 1'
#
loop_
_entity.id
_entity.type
_entity.pdbx_description
1 polymer ?
#
loop_
_entity_poly.entity_id
_entity_poly.type
_entity_poly.pdbx_seq_one_letter_code
_entity_poly.pdbx_strand_id
1 'polypeptide(L)'
;MATTVGVVIFPGTNCEMDAMSSVERLGGIGRLLWHADDDLGDVDAVIVPGGFAHGDYLRPGAIARFSPVMGAVARFAADGGPVVGICNGFQVLTEAGLLPGALQKNVGLKFLCQPTTLRVETTGSILTRRAEVGDQLSVPINHFEGNYTCNDEMLARLRDEDRVVLRYVDNPNGSVDDIAGVCNESRNVVGLMPHPERACDDLLGSADGAVLLGSLLDAA
;
A
#
# COMPACT_ATOMS: atom_id res chain seq x y z
N MET A 1 -13.08 -21.06 -0.12
CA MET A 1 -13.06 -20.65 1.30
C MET A 1 -12.92 -19.13 1.31
N ALA A 2 -13.26 -18.44 2.40
CA ALA A 2 -13.03 -17.00 2.48
C ALA A 2 -11.53 -16.72 2.60
N THR A 3 -11.02 -15.74 1.85
CA THR A 3 -9.62 -15.32 1.86
C THR A 3 -9.23 -14.76 3.23
N THR A 4 -8.16 -15.28 3.82
CA THR A 4 -7.61 -14.80 5.10
C THR A 4 -6.50 -13.79 4.82
N VAL A 5 -6.67 -12.55 5.28
CA VAL A 5 -5.71 -11.46 5.09
C VAL A 5 -5.04 -11.10 6.42
N GLY A 6 -3.73 -11.26 6.47
CA GLY A 6 -2.91 -10.81 7.59
C GLY A 6 -2.70 -9.30 7.58
N VAL A 7 -2.99 -8.60 8.66
CA VAL A 7 -2.78 -7.15 8.82
C VAL A 7 -1.73 -6.92 9.89
N VAL A 8 -0.58 -6.38 9.49
CA VAL A 8 0.56 -6.20 10.39
C VAL A 8 0.34 -5.05 11.38
N ILE A 9 0.61 -5.28 12.66
CA ILE A 9 0.58 -4.25 13.71
C ILE A 9 1.99 -3.98 14.22
N PHE A 10 2.46 -2.75 13.97
CA PHE A 10 3.61 -2.18 14.65
C PHE A 10 3.17 -1.28 15.81
N PRO A 11 4.02 -1.03 16.81
CA PRO A 11 3.77 0.03 17.79
C PRO A 11 3.62 1.37 17.05
N GLY A 12 2.44 2.00 17.12
CA GLY A 12 2.15 3.27 16.41
C GLY A 12 1.43 3.13 15.07
N THR A 13 1.16 1.91 14.59
CA THR A 13 0.14 1.67 13.56
C THR A 13 -1.22 2.18 14.06
N ASN A 14 -2.05 2.71 13.16
CA ASN A 14 -3.38 3.24 13.53
C ASN A 14 -4.47 3.04 12.46
N CYS A 15 -4.18 2.33 11.38
CA CYS A 15 -5.13 2.04 10.30
C CYS A 15 -5.45 0.53 10.22
N GLU A 16 -4.95 -0.29 11.16
CA GLU A 16 -5.13 -1.74 11.17
C GLU A 16 -6.60 -2.14 11.26
N MET A 17 -7.41 -1.42 12.03
CA MET A 17 -8.84 -1.70 12.17
C MET A 17 -9.63 -1.26 10.92
N ASP A 18 -9.22 -0.17 10.25
CA ASP A 18 -9.80 0.24 8.96
C ASP A 18 -9.54 -0.84 7.89
N ALA A 19 -8.31 -1.37 7.86
CA ALA A 19 -7.94 -2.48 6.96
C ALA A 19 -8.71 -3.77 7.28
N MET A 20 -8.84 -4.14 8.56
CA MET A 20 -9.65 -5.31 8.97
C MET A 20 -11.11 -5.15 8.55
N SER A 21 -11.72 -3.99 8.83
CA SER A 21 -13.12 -3.73 8.52
C SER A 21 -13.40 -3.75 7.02
N SER A 22 -12.49 -3.19 6.20
CA SER A 22 -12.62 -3.22 4.74
C SER A 22 -12.46 -4.64 4.17
N VAL A 23 -11.53 -5.45 4.68
CA VAL A 23 -11.39 -6.87 4.31
C VAL A 23 -12.67 -7.65 4.63
N GLU A 24 -13.19 -7.52 5.85
CA GLU A 24 -14.41 -8.22 6.30
C GLU A 24 -15.63 -7.79 5.48
N ARG A 25 -15.75 -6.49 5.17
CA ARG A 25 -16.82 -5.96 4.33
C ARG A 25 -16.82 -6.56 2.93
N LEU A 26 -15.63 -6.86 2.39
CA LEU A 26 -15.47 -7.46 1.07
C LEU A 26 -15.56 -9.00 1.08
N GLY A 27 -15.87 -9.60 2.24
CA GLY A 27 -16.09 -11.04 2.39
C GLY A 27 -14.83 -11.85 2.72
N GLY A 28 -13.71 -11.17 3.03
CA GLY A 28 -12.51 -11.81 3.56
C GLY A 28 -12.55 -11.98 5.07
N ILE A 29 -11.50 -12.59 5.62
CA ILE A 29 -11.26 -12.74 7.06
C ILE A 29 -9.99 -11.97 7.39
N GLY A 30 -10.10 -10.92 8.21
CA GLY A 30 -8.93 -10.21 8.71
C GLY A 30 -8.27 -10.97 9.86
N ARG A 31 -6.94 -10.99 9.92
CA ARG A 31 -6.15 -11.47 11.05
C ARG A 31 -5.05 -10.49 11.39
N LEU A 32 -4.98 -10.06 12.64
CA LEU A 32 -3.90 -9.20 13.10
C LEU A 32 -2.60 -10.00 13.26
N LEU A 33 -1.49 -9.46 12.75
CA LEU A 33 -0.15 -10.05 12.85
C LEU A 33 0.75 -9.13 13.67
N TRP A 34 1.29 -9.64 14.78
CA TRP A 34 2.10 -8.82 15.68
C TRP A 34 3.52 -8.65 15.15
N HIS A 35 4.07 -7.42 15.20
CA HIS A 35 5.37 -7.16 14.57
C HIS A 35 6.54 -7.99 15.11
N ALA A 36 6.46 -8.46 16.36
CA ALA A 36 7.51 -9.23 17.00
C ALA A 36 7.47 -10.73 16.66
N ASP A 37 6.40 -11.21 16.00
CA ASP A 37 6.29 -12.60 15.57
C ASP A 37 7.08 -12.80 14.27
N ASP A 38 7.67 -13.98 14.08
CA ASP A 38 8.52 -14.33 12.93
C ASP A 38 7.80 -15.24 11.91
N ASP A 39 6.49 -15.42 12.08
CA ASP A 39 5.59 -16.21 11.26
C ASP A 39 4.30 -15.43 10.96
N LEU A 40 3.67 -15.71 9.82
CA LEU A 40 2.40 -15.08 9.42
C LEU A 40 1.19 -15.98 9.70
N GLY A 41 1.42 -17.26 10.04
CA GLY A 41 0.42 -18.31 10.07
C GLY A 41 -0.19 -18.59 8.69
N ASP A 42 -1.34 -19.26 8.69
CA ASP A 42 -2.09 -19.54 7.47
C ASP A 42 -2.85 -18.27 7.02
N VAL A 43 -2.18 -17.43 6.24
CA VAL A 43 -2.75 -16.26 5.56
C VAL A 43 -2.54 -16.37 4.06
N ASP A 44 -3.53 -15.90 3.29
CA ASP A 44 -3.53 -15.94 1.83
C ASP A 44 -3.01 -14.61 1.24
N ALA A 45 -3.08 -13.51 2.01
CA ALA A 45 -2.55 -12.19 1.63
C ALA A 45 -2.07 -11.40 2.86
N VAL A 46 -1.24 -10.37 2.64
CA VAL A 46 -0.75 -9.48 3.70
C VAL A 46 -1.00 -8.00 3.38
N ILE A 47 -1.51 -7.26 4.36
CA ILE A 47 -1.55 -5.81 4.38
C ILE A 47 -0.55 -5.31 5.42
N VAL A 48 0.37 -4.44 4.98
CA VAL A 48 1.13 -3.55 5.86
C VAL A 48 0.36 -2.22 5.91
N PRO A 49 -0.37 -1.94 7.00
CA PRO A 49 -1.32 -0.82 7.04
C PRO A 49 -0.64 0.53 7.24
N GLY A 50 -1.43 1.60 7.09
CA GLY A 50 -1.02 2.96 7.38
C GLY A 50 -0.87 3.27 8.88
N GLY A 51 -0.36 4.47 9.17
CA GLY A 51 -0.17 4.98 10.52
C GLY A 51 1.19 5.62 10.70
N PHE A 52 1.80 5.45 11.86
CA PHE A 52 3.12 5.98 12.21
C PHE A 52 3.92 4.89 12.92
N ALA A 53 4.33 3.84 12.19
CA ALA A 53 5.05 2.72 12.79
C ALA A 53 6.33 3.22 13.50
N HIS A 54 6.44 2.89 14.78
CA HIS A 54 7.43 3.42 15.74
C HIS A 54 7.49 4.95 15.84
N GLY A 55 6.34 5.62 15.61
CA GLY A 55 6.18 7.07 15.69
C GLY A 55 6.93 7.84 14.60
N ASP A 56 7.42 7.15 13.55
CA ASP A 56 8.30 7.70 12.51
C ASP A 56 9.51 8.46 13.08
N TYR A 57 9.97 8.11 14.29
CA TYR A 57 10.93 8.91 15.07
C TYR A 57 12.28 9.16 14.39
N LEU A 58 12.76 8.21 13.59
CA LEU A 58 13.97 8.40 12.79
C LEU A 58 13.61 8.89 11.38
N ARG A 59 12.80 8.10 10.69
CA ARG A 59 12.21 8.31 9.36
C ARG A 59 11.07 7.28 9.22
N PRO A 60 10.01 7.54 8.46
CA PRO A 60 8.90 6.61 8.37
C PRO A 60 9.31 5.22 7.90
N GLY A 61 8.82 4.21 8.60
CA GLY A 61 9.10 2.80 8.32
C GLY A 61 10.54 2.32 8.57
N ALA A 62 11.50 3.22 8.83
CA ALA A 62 12.92 2.88 8.95
C ALA A 62 13.24 1.97 10.15
N ILE A 63 12.48 2.09 11.24
CA ILE A 63 12.61 1.19 12.41
C ILE A 63 11.80 -0.10 12.18
N ALA A 64 10.59 0.04 11.62
CA ALA A 64 9.64 -1.06 11.42
C ALA A 64 10.23 -2.21 10.58
N ARG A 65 11.06 -1.89 9.58
CA ARG A 65 11.71 -2.89 8.71
C ARG A 65 12.54 -3.95 9.45
N PHE A 66 13.01 -3.64 10.66
CA PHE A 66 13.80 -4.56 11.48
C PHE A 66 12.94 -5.47 12.37
N SER A 67 11.63 -5.30 12.36
CA SER A 67 10.72 -6.15 13.12
C SER A 67 10.72 -7.58 12.54
N PRO A 68 10.72 -8.63 13.39
CA PRO A 68 10.70 -10.03 12.96
C PRO A 68 9.67 -10.35 11.88
N VAL A 69 8.45 -9.78 11.98
CA VAL A 69 7.37 -10.02 11.02
C VAL A 69 7.76 -9.67 9.59
N MET A 70 8.62 -8.66 9.40
CA MET A 70 9.05 -8.24 8.06
C MET A 70 9.93 -9.29 7.39
N GLY A 71 10.65 -10.10 8.17
CA GLY A 71 11.35 -11.27 7.64
C GLY A 71 10.38 -12.32 7.12
N ALA A 72 9.24 -12.51 7.79
CA ALA A 72 8.19 -13.42 7.35
C ALA A 72 7.44 -12.89 6.12
N VAL A 73 7.10 -11.60 6.09
CA VAL A 73 6.50 -10.91 4.93
C VAL A 73 7.41 -11.02 3.71
N ALA A 74 8.72 -10.83 3.86
CA ALA A 74 9.66 -10.95 2.76
C ALA A 74 9.73 -12.36 2.18
N ARG A 75 9.69 -13.40 3.02
CA ARG A 75 9.63 -14.81 2.57
C ARG A 75 8.31 -15.09 1.84
N PHE A 76 7.19 -14.70 2.42
CA PHE A 76 5.87 -14.86 1.81
C PHE A 76 5.78 -14.18 0.44
N ALA A 77 6.30 -12.95 0.31
CA ALA A 77 6.38 -12.26 -0.97
C ALA A 77 7.30 -12.95 -1.98
N ALA A 78 8.45 -13.49 -1.54
CA ALA A 78 9.36 -14.24 -2.41
C ALA A 78 8.73 -15.54 -2.96
N ASP A 79 7.85 -16.16 -2.17
CA ASP A 79 7.08 -17.35 -2.57
C ASP A 79 5.87 -17.02 -3.46
N GLY A 80 5.68 -15.75 -3.83
CA GLY A 80 4.62 -15.28 -4.73
C GLY A 80 3.37 -14.77 -4.01
N GLY A 81 3.35 -14.76 -2.69
CA GLY A 81 2.22 -14.29 -1.89
C GLY A 81 1.91 -12.79 -2.11
N PRO A 82 0.63 -12.38 -2.15
CA PRO A 82 0.24 -10.99 -2.38
C PRO A 82 0.43 -10.13 -1.13
N VAL A 83 1.17 -9.03 -1.27
CA VAL A 83 1.45 -8.06 -0.19
C VAL A 83 1.11 -6.65 -0.66
N VAL A 84 0.34 -5.90 0.13
CA VAL A 84 0.10 -4.47 -0.10
C VAL A 84 0.57 -3.63 1.07
N GLY A 85 1.29 -2.55 0.80
CA GLY A 85 1.66 -1.52 1.78
C GLY A 85 0.88 -0.24 1.56
N ILE A 86 0.10 0.18 2.55
CA ILE A 86 -0.77 1.36 2.47
C ILE A 86 -0.16 2.51 3.27
N CYS A 87 0.03 3.67 2.65
CA CYS A 87 0.59 4.87 3.27
C CYS A 87 1.92 4.58 4.00
N ASN A 88 1.91 4.47 5.33
CA ASN A 88 3.09 4.08 6.10
C ASN A 88 3.60 2.67 5.74
N GLY A 89 2.71 1.75 5.39
CA GLY A 89 3.13 0.45 4.87
C GLY A 89 3.92 0.54 3.56
N PHE A 90 3.62 1.48 2.67
CA PHE A 90 4.43 1.69 1.46
C PHE A 90 5.84 2.15 1.85
N GLN A 91 5.94 3.09 2.78
CA GLN A 91 7.23 3.55 3.32
C GLN A 91 8.03 2.39 3.92
N VAL A 92 7.39 1.54 4.75
CA VAL A 92 8.00 0.32 5.32
C VAL A 92 8.53 -0.62 4.23
N LEU A 93 7.73 -0.89 3.19
CA LEU A 93 8.11 -1.79 2.10
C LEU A 93 9.30 -1.26 1.28
N THR A 94 9.39 0.07 1.06
CA THR A 94 10.56 0.68 0.42
C THR A 94 11.81 0.59 1.31
N GLU A 95 11.67 0.86 2.62
CA GLU A 95 12.78 0.75 3.58
C GLU A 95 13.31 -0.69 3.73
N ALA A 96 12.42 -1.68 3.60
CA ALA A 96 12.73 -3.10 3.61
C ALA A 96 13.31 -3.61 2.27
N GLY A 97 13.32 -2.79 1.22
CA GLY A 97 13.81 -3.17 -0.10
C GLY A 97 12.87 -4.10 -0.88
N LEU A 98 11.62 -4.24 -0.44
CA LEU A 98 10.60 -5.02 -1.14
C LEU A 98 9.97 -4.23 -2.31
N LEU A 99 10.08 -2.90 -2.26
CA LEU A 99 9.68 -1.98 -3.33
C LEU A 99 10.82 -1.01 -3.65
N PRO A 100 10.94 -0.56 -4.91
CA PRO A 100 11.94 0.43 -5.31
C PRO A 100 11.53 1.85 -4.87
N GLY A 101 12.50 2.77 -4.93
CA GLY A 101 12.31 4.19 -4.66
C GLY A 101 12.31 4.53 -3.17
N ALA A 102 11.88 5.74 -2.86
CA ALA A 102 11.77 6.25 -1.50
C ALA A 102 10.62 7.26 -1.39
N LEU A 103 10.16 7.48 -0.16
CA LEU A 103 9.15 8.47 0.17
C LEU A 103 9.79 9.59 0.99
N GLN A 104 9.52 10.84 0.62
CA GLN A 104 10.04 12.03 1.29
C GLN A 104 8.91 13.01 1.63
N LYS A 105 9.27 14.10 2.33
CA LYS A 105 8.35 15.18 2.68
C LYS A 105 7.67 15.75 1.45
N ASN A 106 6.38 16.01 1.56
CA ASN A 106 5.60 16.67 0.51
C ASN A 106 6.26 18.00 0.11
N VAL A 107 6.22 18.36 -1.18
CA VAL A 107 6.89 19.58 -1.71
C VAL A 107 6.44 20.87 -1.00
N GLY A 108 5.19 20.91 -0.53
CA GLY A 108 4.64 22.04 0.23
C GLY A 108 4.96 22.05 1.73
N LEU A 109 5.69 21.04 2.24
CA LEU A 109 6.02 20.85 3.66
C LEU A 109 4.79 20.94 4.58
N LYS A 110 3.66 20.40 4.11
CA LYS A 110 2.40 20.31 4.85
C LYS A 110 1.87 18.90 4.86
N PHE A 111 1.22 18.56 5.97
CA PHE A 111 0.43 17.34 6.06
C PHE A 111 -0.81 17.48 5.17
N LEU A 112 -1.07 16.47 4.33
CA LEU A 112 -2.20 16.45 3.40
C LEU A 112 -3.22 15.41 3.87
N CYS A 113 -4.46 15.87 4.08
CA CYS A 113 -5.61 15.04 4.44
C CYS A 113 -6.80 15.46 3.58
N GLN A 114 -7.00 14.80 2.44
CA GLN A 114 -8.05 15.15 1.49
C GLN A 114 -8.39 13.98 0.55
N PRO A 115 -9.58 13.96 -0.05
CA PRO A 115 -9.87 13.10 -1.20
C PRO A 115 -8.92 13.40 -2.36
N THR A 116 -8.55 12.39 -3.14
CA THR A 116 -7.76 12.55 -4.36
C THR A 116 -8.29 11.63 -5.45
N THR A 117 -8.19 12.06 -6.69
CA THR A 117 -8.49 11.20 -7.84
C THR A 117 -7.22 10.51 -8.31
N LEU A 118 -7.28 9.20 -8.39
CA LEU A 118 -6.23 8.34 -8.91
C LEU A 118 -6.64 7.82 -10.28
N ARG A 119 -5.69 7.69 -11.21
CA ARG A 119 -5.86 6.98 -12.46
C ARG A 119 -5.15 5.64 -12.39
N VAL A 120 -5.85 4.58 -12.79
CA VAL A 120 -5.30 3.22 -12.92
C VAL A 120 -4.44 3.17 -14.17
N GLU A 121 -3.16 2.83 -14.02
CA GLU A 121 -2.20 2.77 -15.13
C GLU A 121 -2.01 1.34 -15.66
N THR A 122 -2.13 0.34 -14.79
CA THR A 122 -2.04 -1.08 -15.16
C THR A 122 -3.01 -1.93 -14.36
N THR A 123 -3.52 -2.98 -14.98
CA THR A 123 -4.34 -4.03 -14.34
C THR A 123 -3.53 -5.29 -14.05
N GLY A 124 -2.24 -5.29 -14.41
CA GLY A 124 -1.33 -6.43 -14.23
C GLY A 124 -0.79 -6.61 -12.81
N SER A 125 -1.37 -5.94 -11.79
CA SER A 125 -0.93 -6.04 -10.40
C SER A 125 -1.96 -6.77 -9.53
N ILE A 126 -1.54 -7.29 -8.39
CA ILE A 126 -2.46 -7.86 -7.38
C ILE A 126 -3.50 -6.86 -6.86
N LEU A 127 -3.32 -5.56 -7.06
CA LEU A 127 -4.20 -4.52 -6.51
C LEU A 127 -5.19 -3.94 -7.54
N THR A 128 -5.10 -4.29 -8.83
CA THR A 128 -5.87 -3.63 -9.90
C THR A 128 -6.61 -4.60 -10.83
N ARG A 129 -6.77 -5.87 -10.43
CA ARG A 129 -7.44 -6.92 -11.23
C ARG A 129 -8.92 -6.64 -11.52
N ARG A 130 -9.60 -5.90 -10.66
CA ARG A 130 -11.02 -5.53 -10.81
C ARG A 130 -11.23 -4.19 -11.55
N ALA A 131 -10.15 -3.50 -11.91
CA ALA A 131 -10.22 -2.21 -12.59
C ALA A 131 -9.97 -2.37 -14.10
N GLU A 132 -10.25 -1.31 -14.84
CA GLU A 132 -9.81 -1.11 -16.21
C GLU A 132 -8.70 -0.04 -16.26
N VAL A 133 -7.78 -0.16 -17.24
CA VAL A 133 -6.75 0.87 -17.44
C VAL A 133 -7.43 2.19 -17.81
N GLY A 134 -7.08 3.26 -17.10
CA GLY A 134 -7.69 4.58 -17.26
C GLY A 134 -8.82 4.87 -16.29
N ASP A 135 -9.29 3.89 -15.52
CA ASP A 135 -10.28 4.12 -14.45
C ASP A 135 -9.81 5.22 -13.50
N GLN A 136 -10.76 6.06 -13.09
CA GLN A 136 -10.52 7.10 -12.09
C GLN A 136 -11.19 6.72 -10.78
N LEU A 137 -10.39 6.58 -9.73
CA LEU A 137 -10.83 6.17 -8.40
C LEU A 137 -10.63 7.32 -7.41
N SER A 138 -11.69 7.67 -6.66
CA SER A 138 -11.63 8.66 -5.58
C SER A 138 -11.19 7.99 -4.29
N VAL A 139 -9.94 8.22 -3.87
CA VAL A 139 -9.34 7.59 -2.70
C VAL A 139 -8.63 8.66 -1.84
N PRO A 140 -8.90 8.74 -0.53
CA PRO A 140 -8.31 9.77 0.32
C PRO A 140 -6.82 9.53 0.58
N ILE A 141 -6.08 10.62 0.81
CA ILE A 141 -4.70 10.60 1.30
C ILE A 141 -4.65 11.17 2.73
N ASN A 142 -3.64 10.76 3.50
CA ASN A 142 -3.43 11.20 4.88
C ASN A 142 -1.94 11.13 5.26
N HIS A 143 -1.10 12.03 4.75
CA HIS A 143 0.36 11.93 4.92
C HIS A 143 1.13 13.27 4.88
N PHE A 144 2.29 13.31 5.55
CA PHE A 144 3.30 14.37 5.42
C PHE A 144 4.49 13.96 4.54
N GLU A 145 4.81 12.66 4.51
CA GLU A 145 5.96 12.10 3.78
C GLU A 145 5.50 11.13 2.70
N GLY A 146 4.70 11.60 1.74
CA GLY A 146 4.17 10.75 0.65
C GLY A 146 4.67 11.10 -0.73
N ASN A 147 5.64 12.00 -0.83
CA ASN A 147 6.26 12.34 -2.11
C ASN A 147 7.17 11.19 -2.55
N TYR A 148 6.74 10.42 -3.54
CA TYR A 148 7.54 9.34 -4.11
C TYR A 148 8.65 9.89 -5.01
N THR A 149 9.86 9.39 -4.80
CA THR A 149 11.04 9.77 -5.57
C THR A 149 11.90 8.56 -5.91
N CYS A 150 12.53 8.61 -7.08
CA CYS A 150 13.54 7.67 -7.54
C CYS A 150 14.44 8.38 -8.56
N ASN A 151 15.56 7.76 -8.93
CA ASN A 151 16.42 8.30 -9.98
C ASN A 151 15.84 8.03 -11.39
N ASP A 152 16.35 8.74 -12.39
CA ASP A 152 15.83 8.66 -13.77
C ASP A 152 15.90 7.23 -14.36
N GLU A 153 16.94 6.46 -14.00
CA GLU A 153 17.10 5.07 -14.40
C GLU A 153 15.98 4.19 -13.84
N MET A 154 15.70 4.30 -12.54
CA MET A 154 14.61 3.56 -11.90
C MET A 154 13.25 3.99 -12.45
N LEU A 155 13.04 5.29 -12.70
CA LEU A 155 11.80 5.77 -13.29
C LEU A 155 11.58 5.19 -14.70
N ALA A 156 12.63 5.16 -15.53
CA ALA A 156 12.57 4.52 -16.85
C ALA A 156 12.22 3.03 -16.72
N ARG A 157 12.88 2.30 -15.82
CA ARG A 157 12.56 0.88 -15.57
C ARG A 157 11.13 0.66 -15.10
N LEU A 158 10.61 1.49 -14.20
CA LEU A 158 9.22 1.39 -13.73
C LEU A 158 8.21 1.58 -14.86
N ARG A 159 8.51 2.46 -15.82
CA ARG A 159 7.66 2.69 -17.01
C ARG A 159 7.77 1.54 -18.01
N ASP A 160 9.00 1.15 -18.36
CA ASP A 160 9.27 0.12 -19.37
C ASP A 160 8.75 -1.26 -18.93
N GLU A 161 8.83 -1.55 -17.63
CA GLU A 161 8.37 -2.81 -17.04
C GLU A 161 6.91 -2.75 -16.56
N ASP A 162 6.18 -1.66 -16.84
CA ASP A 162 4.76 -1.46 -16.48
C ASP A 162 4.48 -1.71 -14.98
N ARG A 163 5.27 -1.04 -14.11
CA ARG A 163 5.22 -1.18 -12.65
C ARG A 163 4.69 0.04 -11.91
N VAL A 164 4.23 1.05 -12.65
CA VAL A 164 3.44 2.15 -12.05
C VAL A 164 1.99 1.70 -12.00
N VAL A 165 1.43 1.56 -10.80
CA VAL A 165 0.09 0.99 -10.59
C VAL A 165 -0.98 2.07 -10.64
N LEU A 166 -0.71 3.19 -9.95
CA LEU A 166 -1.63 4.31 -9.80
C LEU A 166 -0.87 5.62 -9.96
N ARG A 167 -1.48 6.58 -10.66
CA ARG A 167 -1.04 7.98 -10.68
C ARG A 167 -2.10 8.88 -10.08
N TYR A 168 -1.67 9.97 -9.45
CA TYR A 168 -2.55 11.08 -9.16
C TYR A 168 -2.98 11.74 -10.46
N VAL A 169 -4.26 12.08 -10.59
CA VAL A 169 -4.73 12.97 -11.67
C VAL A 169 -4.22 14.39 -11.41
N ASP A 170 -4.37 14.86 -10.17
CA ASP A 170 -3.84 16.13 -9.69
C ASP A 170 -2.86 15.85 -8.55
N ASN A 171 -1.55 15.85 -8.86
CA ASN A 171 -0.50 15.47 -7.93
C ASN A 171 -0.39 16.41 -6.72
N PRO A 172 -0.75 15.94 -5.51
CA PRO A 172 -0.90 16.82 -4.35
C PRO A 172 0.41 16.99 -3.56
N ASN A 173 1.36 16.07 -3.73
CA ASN A 173 2.52 15.93 -2.84
C ASN A 173 3.87 16.12 -3.55
N GLY A 174 3.86 16.18 -4.89
CA GLY A 174 5.04 16.38 -5.72
C GLY A 174 5.79 15.10 -6.07
N SER A 175 5.14 13.93 -5.97
CA SER A 175 5.72 12.66 -6.44
C SER A 175 6.22 12.78 -7.86
N VAL A 176 7.37 12.15 -8.16
CA VAL A 176 7.87 12.07 -9.53
C VAL A 176 6.85 11.35 -10.42
N ASP A 177 6.62 11.88 -11.61
CA ASP A 177 5.71 11.31 -12.61
C ASP A 177 4.26 11.12 -12.08
N ASP A 178 3.85 11.90 -11.08
CA ASP A 178 2.53 11.80 -10.44
C ASP A 178 2.26 10.42 -9.82
N ILE A 179 3.30 9.64 -9.51
CA ILE A 179 3.16 8.28 -8.97
C ILE A 179 2.49 8.30 -7.59
N ALA A 180 1.40 7.56 -7.48
CA ALA A 180 0.68 7.30 -6.23
C ALA A 180 0.93 5.89 -5.68
N GLY A 181 1.32 4.95 -6.55
CA GLY A 181 1.71 3.60 -6.15
C GLY A 181 2.47 2.82 -7.24
N VAL A 182 3.29 1.87 -6.81
CA VAL A 182 4.15 1.02 -7.65
C VAL A 182 4.11 -0.43 -7.19
N CYS A 183 4.57 -1.35 -8.03
CA CYS A 183 4.73 -2.76 -7.70
C CYS A 183 6.17 -3.28 -7.88
N ASN A 184 6.46 -4.44 -7.28
CA ASN A 184 7.72 -5.15 -7.51
C ASN A 184 7.77 -5.84 -8.89
N GLU A 185 8.92 -6.42 -9.25
CA GLU A 185 9.12 -7.11 -10.55
C GLU A 185 8.14 -8.28 -10.76
N SER A 186 7.82 -9.03 -9.70
CA SER A 186 6.85 -10.12 -9.72
C SER A 186 5.39 -9.66 -9.61
N ARG A 187 5.15 -8.35 -9.45
CA ARG A 187 3.82 -7.70 -9.36
C ARG A 187 2.90 -8.17 -8.23
N ASN A 188 3.45 -8.94 -7.28
CA ASN A 188 2.76 -9.45 -6.10
C ASN A 188 2.96 -8.59 -4.84
N VAL A 189 3.89 -7.63 -4.88
CA VAL A 189 4.03 -6.61 -3.84
C VAL A 189 3.65 -5.26 -4.41
N VAL A 190 2.70 -4.56 -3.80
CA VAL A 190 2.24 -3.23 -4.22
C VAL A 190 2.34 -2.25 -3.05
N GLY A 191 2.81 -1.03 -3.32
CA GLY A 191 2.79 0.05 -2.34
C GLY A 191 2.02 1.24 -2.90
N LEU A 192 1.18 1.86 -2.07
CA LEU A 192 0.44 3.07 -2.44
C LEU A 192 0.29 4.02 -1.25
N MET A 193 0.35 5.32 -1.51
CA MET A 193 0.13 6.36 -0.50
C MET A 193 -1.34 6.63 -0.14
N PRO A 194 -2.29 6.58 -1.09
CA PRO A 194 -3.73 6.69 -0.78
C PRO A 194 -4.23 5.54 0.11
N HIS A 195 -5.32 5.79 0.83
CA HIS A 195 -5.94 4.87 1.79
C HIS A 195 -7.20 4.20 1.19
N PRO A 196 -7.08 3.12 0.40
CA PRO A 196 -8.23 2.43 -0.17
C PRO A 196 -9.16 1.83 0.89
N GLU A 197 -8.63 1.45 2.05
CA GLU A 197 -9.40 0.94 3.19
C GLU A 197 -10.37 1.97 3.77
N ARG A 198 -10.11 3.27 3.55
CA ARG A 198 -10.99 4.39 3.93
C ARG A 198 -11.95 4.81 2.82
N ALA A 199 -11.96 4.10 1.70
CA ALA A 199 -12.81 4.34 0.54
C ALA A 199 -13.59 3.07 0.16
N CYS A 200 -14.02 2.25 1.13
CA CYS A 200 -14.83 1.06 0.88
C CYS A 200 -16.31 1.23 1.25
N ASP A 201 -16.75 2.45 1.59
CA ASP A 201 -18.12 2.75 2.01
C ASP A 201 -18.49 4.17 1.56
N ASP A 202 -19.63 4.31 0.90
CA ASP A 202 -20.19 5.62 0.51
C ASP A 202 -20.35 6.56 1.73
N LEU A 203 -20.59 6.00 2.92
CA LEU A 203 -20.65 6.78 4.18
C LEU A 203 -19.32 7.45 4.54
N LEU A 204 -18.19 6.90 4.07
CA LEU A 204 -16.84 7.45 4.25
C LEU A 204 -16.46 8.41 3.10
N GLY A 205 -17.37 8.62 2.13
CA GLY A 205 -17.22 9.55 1.02
C GLY A 205 -16.83 8.91 -0.31
N SER A 206 -16.51 7.61 -0.35
CA SER A 206 -16.22 6.86 -1.57
C SER A 206 -16.27 5.35 -1.31
N ALA A 207 -16.72 4.58 -2.31
CA ALA A 207 -16.62 3.13 -2.34
C ALA A 207 -15.54 2.61 -3.32
N ASP A 208 -14.81 3.50 -4.00
CA ASP A 208 -13.87 3.14 -5.08
C ASP A 208 -12.66 2.30 -4.59
N GLY A 209 -12.28 2.45 -3.32
CA GLY A 209 -11.24 1.63 -2.68
C GLY A 209 -11.59 0.13 -2.62
N ALA A 210 -12.89 -0.22 -2.70
CA ALA A 210 -13.33 -1.61 -2.81
C ALA A 210 -12.84 -2.29 -4.10
N VAL A 211 -12.60 -1.54 -5.18
CA VAL A 211 -12.00 -2.07 -6.42
C VAL A 211 -10.60 -2.59 -6.15
N LEU A 212 -9.81 -1.81 -5.39
CA LEU A 212 -8.42 -2.14 -5.08
C LEU A 212 -8.31 -3.28 -4.08
N LEU A 213 -8.96 -3.16 -2.92
CA LEU A 213 -8.91 -4.23 -1.91
C LEU A 213 -9.63 -5.50 -2.36
N GLY A 214 -10.68 -5.38 -3.18
CA GLY A 214 -11.31 -6.54 -3.81
C GLY A 214 -10.36 -7.28 -4.76
N SER A 215 -9.51 -6.55 -5.48
CA SER A 215 -8.47 -7.16 -6.33
C SER A 215 -7.44 -7.94 -5.52
N LEU A 216 -7.07 -7.44 -4.33
CA LEU A 216 -6.17 -8.15 -3.41
C LEU A 216 -6.80 -9.47 -2.95
N LEU A 217 -8.09 -9.46 -2.59
CA LEU A 217 -8.80 -10.67 -2.16
C LEU A 217 -8.89 -11.72 -3.27
N ASP A 218 -9.04 -11.30 -4.54
CA ASP A 218 -9.03 -12.20 -5.70
C ASP A 218 -7.62 -12.69 -6.09
N ALA A 219 -6.58 -12.05 -5.56
CA ALA A 219 -5.18 -12.38 -5.81
C ALA A 219 -4.59 -13.40 -4.86
N ALA A 220 -5.25 -13.59 -3.73
CA ALA A 220 -4.92 -14.50 -2.66
C ALA A 220 -5.27 -15.96 -3.01
#